data_AF-A0A5D4TYI6-F1
#
_entry.id   AF-A0A5D4TYI6-F1
#
_cell.length_a   1.000
_cell.length_b   1.000
_cell.length_c   1.000
_cell.angle_alpha   90.00
_cell.angle_beta   90.00
_cell.angle_gamma   90.00
#
_symmetry.space_group_name_H-M   'P 1'
#
loop_
_entity.id
_entity.type
_entity.pdbx_description
1 polymer ?
#
loop_
_entity_poly.entity_id
_entity_poly.type
_entity_poly.pdbx_seq_one_letter_code
_entity_poly.pdbx_strand_id
1 'polypeptide(L)' 'MKVYKLTVFEKDGKKILDESFEASSDSDAKKMGESMLEEKGYAEHTHRCTSPLGKLLLFHV' A
#
# COMPACT_ATOMS: atom_id res chain seq x y z
N MET A 1 -16.19 6.85 0.30
CA MET A 1 -14.92 6.26 -0.17
C MET A 1 -13.79 6.95 0.57
N LYS A 2 -12.75 6.21 0.96
CA LYS A 2 -11.57 6.74 1.64
C LYS A 2 -10.38 6.58 0.70
N VAL A 3 -9.56 7.63 0.56
CA VAL A 3 -8.36 7.62 -0.28
C VAL A 3 -7.19 7.06 0.52
N TYR A 4 -6.71 5.88 0.16
CA TYR A 4 -5.54 5.25 0.75
C TYR A 4 -4.33 5.48 -0.14
N LYS A 5 -3.17 5.59 0.47
CA LYS A 5 -1.88 5.73 -0.19
C LYS A 5 -1.07 4.47 0.02
N LEU A 6 -0.79 3.76 -1.08
CA LEU A 6 0.17 2.67 -1.11
C LEU A 6 1.52 3.21 -1.56
N THR A 7 2.51 3.12 -0.70
CA THR A 7 3.90 3.43 -1.04
C THR A 7 4.72 2.15 -0.96
N VAL A 8 5.44 1.83 -2.03
CA VAL A 8 6.37 0.70 -2.08
C VAL A 8 7.78 1.22 -2.23
N PHE A 9 8.69 0.60 -1.51
CA PHE A 9 10.11 0.82 -1.51
C PHE A 9 10.82 -0.45 -2.01
N GLU A 10 11.88 -0.25 -2.76
CA GLU A 10 12.79 -1.32 -3.16
C GLU A 10 13.65 -1.78 -1.97
N LYS A 11 14.31 -2.93 -2.11
CA LYS A 11 15.28 -3.43 -1.11
C LYS A 11 16.44 -2.45 -0.87
N ASP A 12 16.73 -1.58 -1.84
CA ASP A 12 17.72 -0.51 -1.74
C ASP A 12 17.20 0.74 -0.96
N GLY A 13 15.92 0.74 -0.54
CA GLY A 13 15.27 1.87 0.13
C GLY A 13 14.70 2.93 -0.83
N LYS A 14 14.79 2.68 -2.14
CA LYS A 14 14.30 3.59 -3.18
C LYS A 14 12.78 3.48 -3.30
N LYS A 15 12.06 4.60 -3.32
CA LYS A 15 10.60 4.58 -3.54
C LYS A 15 10.31 4.20 -4.99
N ILE A 16 9.67 3.04 -5.20
CA ILE A 16 9.35 2.52 -6.54
C ILE A 16 7.88 2.69 -6.90
N LEU A 17 6.99 2.79 -5.91
CA LEU A 17 5.56 2.97 -6.13
C LEU A 17 4.99 3.97 -5.13
N ASP A 18 4.13 4.85 -5.61
CA ASP A 18 3.37 5.82 -4.82
C ASP A 18 2.02 5.99 -5.51
N GLU A 19 1.06 5.15 -5.16
CA GLU A 19 -0.29 5.19 -5.71
C GLU A 19 -1.31 5.51 -4.64
N SER A 20 -2.30 6.31 -5.02
CA SER A 20 -3.43 6.64 -4.17
C SER A 20 -4.67 5.99 -4.76
N PHE A 21 -5.38 5.20 -3.97
CA PHE A 21 -6.52 4.41 -4.41
C PHE A 21 -7.67 4.55 -3.42
N GLU A 22 -8.90 4.41 -3.90
CA GLU A 22 -10.09 4.56 -3.08
C GLU A 22 -10.60 3.20 -2.62
N ALA A 23 -10.82 3.05 -1.32
CA ALA A 23 -11.44 1.85 -0.78
C ALA A 23 -12.62 2.21 0.16
N SER A 24 -13.54 1.27 0.31
CA SER A 24 -14.72 1.45 1.16
C SER A 24 -14.38 1.35 2.65
N SER A 25 -13.43 0.49 3.01
CA SER A 25 -13.04 0.19 4.40
C SER A 25 -11.55 -0.07 4.53
N ASP A 26 -11.04 -0.02 5.76
CA ASP A 26 -9.63 -0.30 6.05
C ASP A 26 -9.25 -1.75 5.63
N SER A 27 -10.18 -2.69 5.76
CA SER A 27 -10.02 -4.08 5.30
C SER A 27 -9.97 -4.21 3.77
N ASP A 28 -10.82 -3.49 3.05
CA ASP A 28 -10.77 -3.42 1.59
C ASP A 28 -9.45 -2.80 1.12
N ALA A 29 -9.02 -1.73 1.80
CA ALA A 29 -7.76 -1.06 1.48
C ALA A 29 -6.55 -1.99 1.63
N LYS A 30 -6.55 -2.84 2.67
CA LYS A 30 -5.52 -3.88 2.83
C LYS A 30 -5.55 -4.88 1.67
N LYS A 31 -6.72 -5.47 1.38
CA LYS A 31 -6.85 -6.45 0.30
C LYS A 31 -6.46 -5.88 -1.07
N MET A 32 -6.92 -4.68 -1.40
CA MET A 32 -6.54 -3.99 -2.64
C MET A 32 -5.04 -3.72 -2.68
N GLY A 33 -4.47 -3.26 -1.56
CA GLY A 33 -3.03 -3.07 -1.44
C GLY A 33 -2.25 -4.37 -1.68
N GLU A 34 -2.61 -5.46 -0.99
CA GLU A 34 -2.00 -6.78 -1.13
C GLU A 34 -2.13 -7.33 -2.55
N SER A 35 -3.33 -7.28 -3.16
CA SER A 35 -3.50 -7.70 -4.57
C SER A 35 -2.67 -6.87 -5.54
N MET A 36 -2.59 -5.54 -5.36
CA MET A 36 -1.74 -4.69 -6.21
C MET A 36 -0.25 -5.03 -6.05
N LEU A 37 0.17 -5.36 -4.83
CA LEU A 37 1.54 -5.78 -4.57
C LEU A 37 1.84 -7.14 -5.20
N GLU A 38 0.95 -8.12 -5.08
CA GLU A 38 1.08 -9.41 -5.76
C GLU A 38 1.09 -9.27 -7.29
N GLU A 39 0.15 -8.52 -7.87
CA GLU A 39 0.07 -8.30 -9.32
C GLU A 39 1.33 -7.64 -9.88
N LYS A 40 1.91 -6.70 -9.12
CA LYS A 40 3.13 -6.00 -9.54
C LYS A 40 4.43 -6.71 -9.12
N GLY A 41 4.34 -7.82 -8.38
CA GLY A 41 5.52 -8.52 -7.85
C GLY A 41 6.24 -7.77 -6.72
N TYR A 42 5.54 -6.85 -6.05
CA TYR A 42 6.02 -6.08 -4.91
C TYR A 42 5.61 -6.67 -3.55
N ALA A 43 5.03 -7.86 -3.50
CA ALA A 43 4.66 -8.52 -2.24
C ALA A 43 5.86 -8.71 -1.29
N GLU A 44 7.05 -8.99 -1.85
CA GLU A 44 8.31 -9.13 -1.08
C GLU A 44 9.10 -7.81 -0.93
N HIS A 45 8.53 -6.70 -1.39
CA HIS A 45 9.15 -5.38 -1.27
C HIS A 45 8.62 -4.67 -0.04
N THR A 46 9.43 -3.78 0.55
CA THR A 46 9.00 -2.96 1.69
C THR A 46 7.85 -2.06 1.24
N HIS A 47 6.67 -2.24 1.81
CA HIS A 47 5.48 -1.47 1.40
C HIS A 47 4.68 -1.01 2.60
N ARG A 48 4.04 0.15 2.45
CA ARG A 48 3.15 0.72 3.46
C ARG A 48 1.88 1.26 2.84
N CYS A 49 0.76 0.98 3.49
CA CYS A 49 -0.53 1.54 3.15
C CYS A 49 -0.96 2.50 4.26
N THR A 50 -1.11 3.77 3.92
CA THR A 50 -1.61 4.83 4.81
C THR A 50 -3.01 5.25 4.40
N SER A 51 -3.89 5.39 5.38
CA SER A 51 -5.26 5.90 5.18
C SER A 51 -5.28 7.44 5.08
N PRO A 52 -6.37 8.05 4.57
CA PRO A 52 -6.42 9.50 4.37
C PRO A 52 -6.42 10.27 5.71
N LEU A 53 -6.70 9.56 6.80
CA LEU A 53 -6.66 10.05 8.18
C LEU A 53 -5.27 9.91 8.80
N GLY A 54 -4.24 9.52 8.03
CA GLY A 54 -2.88 9.31 8.51
C GLY A 54 -2.68 8.00 9.29
N LYS A 55 -3.68 7.11 9.32
CA LYS A 55 -3.57 5.81 10.00
C LYS A 55 -2.78 4.83 9.13
N LEU A 56 -1.75 4.23 9.70
CA LEU A 56 -1.00 3.14 9.06
C LEU A 56 -1.86 1.87 9.07
N LEU A 57 -2.24 1.38 7.90
CA LEU A 57 -3.07 0.17 7.78
C LEU A 57 -2.23 -1.07 7.59
N LEU A 58 -1.35 -1.03 6.59
CA LEU A 58 -0.50 -2.12 6.18
C LEU A 58 0.95 -1.63 6.22
N PHE A 59 1.86 -2.46 6.72
CA PHE A 59 3.28 -2.20 6.74
C PHE A 59 4.03 -3.51 6.67
N HIS A 60 4.94 -3.62 5.72
CA HIS A 60 5.82 -4.76 5.50
C HIS A 60 7.22 -4.24 5.22
N VAL A 61 8.24 -4.89 5.79
CA VAL A 61 9.66 -4.51 5.67
C VAL A 61 10.46 -5.61 5.03
#